data_AF-A0A6N8ZVF6-F1
#
_entry.id   AF-A0A6N8ZVF6-F1
#
_cell.length_a   1.000
_cell.length_b   1.000
_cell.length_c   1.000
_cell.angle_alpha   90.00
_cell.angle_beta   90.00
_cell.angle_gamma   90.00
#
_symmetry.space_group_name_H-M   'P 1'
#
loop_
_entity.id
_entity.type
_entity.pdbx_description
1 polymer ?
#
loop_
_entity_poly.entity_id
_entity_poly.type
_entity_poly.pdbx_seq_one_letter_code
_entity_poly.pdbx_strand_id
1 'polypeptide(L)'
;MTLDRLDLQKSALLVIDLQNAFCHKDGTLGQSGLDTDRLGAVIEPLRDVIKRCHEAGMPVLWTVQEHFEKDRRRSRKRLPSHTSKRKGVSALAGTWDAEIVDELKDLVREPAHVIRKHRFGAFYETRLEVMLEQLGVEALFITGLTANACVETTIREAYLRDYDVVAIEDCISGVDPKWEESAKEVWRQYLAITCDSVDFRNWLERQQQPRPVGLHHLLLMVSDLERSTDFYLGTLGFTRRADPAPLPDGRPFIATMEGLGITAGGPGDLRQVDHLAFEVRNVEALYEKLKKKGAAFPRGELGPGPYGKAIYVLDPDGNELELFET
;
A
#
# COMPACT_ATOMS: atom_id res chain seq x y z
N MET A 1 -3.40 11.79 11.81
CA MET A 1 -2.27 10.95 11.34
C MET A 1 -2.22 11.07 9.82
N THR A 2 -1.03 11.19 9.23
CA THR A 2 -0.88 11.45 7.79
C THR A 2 -0.65 10.15 7.01
N LEU A 3 -1.05 10.15 5.73
CA LEU A 3 -0.80 9.05 4.78
C LEU A 3 0.70 8.74 4.63
N ASP A 4 1.61 9.65 5.03
CA ASP A 4 3.06 9.51 4.83
C ASP A 4 3.70 8.36 5.62
N ARG A 5 2.98 7.77 6.58
CA ARG A 5 3.42 6.56 7.29
C ARG A 5 3.19 5.27 6.50
N LEU A 6 2.36 5.32 5.46
CA LEU A 6 2.03 4.16 4.64
C LEU A 6 3.12 3.91 3.60
N ASP A 7 3.37 2.63 3.32
CA ASP A 7 4.27 2.19 2.26
C ASP A 7 3.47 1.74 1.04
N LEU A 8 3.82 2.31 -0.12
CA LEU A 8 3.25 1.97 -1.42
C LEU A 8 3.35 0.47 -1.72
N GLN A 9 4.48 -0.16 -1.39
CA GLN A 9 4.71 -1.59 -1.69
C GLN A 9 3.87 -2.53 -0.82
N LYS A 10 3.29 -2.01 0.26
CA LYS A 10 2.41 -2.74 1.19
C LYS A 10 0.97 -2.22 1.14
N SER A 11 0.62 -1.50 0.10
CA SER A 11 -0.70 -0.89 -0.06
C SER A 11 -1.47 -1.53 -1.21
N ALA A 12 -2.80 -1.56 -1.13
CA ALA A 12 -3.66 -1.90 -2.25
C ALA A 12 -4.88 -0.97 -2.35
N LEU A 13 -5.36 -0.73 -3.57
CA LEU A 13 -6.66 -0.11 -3.82
C LEU A 13 -7.74 -1.20 -3.87
N LEU A 14 -8.81 -1.04 -3.10
CA LEU A 14 -9.98 -1.91 -3.12
C LEU A 14 -11.20 -1.17 -3.68
N VAL A 15 -11.64 -1.57 -4.88
CA VAL A 15 -12.79 -1.01 -5.58
C VAL A 15 -14.04 -1.83 -5.28
N ILE A 16 -15.00 -1.25 -4.58
CA ILE A 16 -16.19 -1.97 -4.10
C ILE A 16 -17.41 -1.77 -5.02
N ASP A 17 -17.88 -2.85 -5.64
CA ASP A 17 -19.19 -2.97 -6.30
C ASP A 17 -19.58 -1.85 -7.29
N LEU A 18 -18.64 -1.38 -8.13
CA LEU A 18 -18.94 -0.45 -9.25
C LEU A 18 -19.65 -1.20 -10.40
N GLN A 19 -20.83 -1.75 -10.12
CA GLN A 19 -21.62 -2.55 -11.05
C GLN A 19 -22.85 -1.78 -11.54
N ASN A 20 -23.34 -2.16 -12.73
CA ASN A 20 -24.50 -1.52 -13.37
C ASN A 20 -25.73 -1.46 -12.45
N ALA A 21 -25.97 -2.50 -11.65
CA ALA A 21 -27.07 -2.53 -10.67
C ALA A 21 -27.10 -1.33 -9.73
N PHE A 22 -25.95 -0.73 -9.43
CA PHE A 22 -25.81 0.30 -8.40
C PHE A 22 -25.75 1.73 -8.93
N CYS A 23 -25.09 1.97 -10.06
CA CYS A 23 -24.86 3.33 -10.56
C CYS A 23 -25.39 3.59 -11.98
N HIS A 24 -25.90 2.59 -12.70
CA HIS A 24 -26.54 2.84 -13.99
C HIS A 24 -28.05 3.10 -13.82
N LYS A 25 -28.59 4.07 -14.57
CA LYS A 25 -30.03 4.44 -14.54
C LYS A 25 -30.96 3.25 -14.81
N ASP A 26 -30.53 2.35 -15.70
CA ASP A 26 -31.26 1.15 -16.10
C ASP A 26 -30.97 -0.06 -15.19
N GLY A 27 -30.02 0.06 -14.26
CA GLY A 27 -29.74 -0.96 -13.25
C GLY A 27 -30.79 -0.99 -12.14
N THR A 28 -30.79 -2.05 -11.33
CA THR A 28 -31.84 -2.25 -10.31
C THR A 28 -32.07 -1.04 -9.38
N LEU A 29 -31.04 -0.31 -8.95
CA LEU A 29 -31.21 0.86 -8.08
C LEU A 29 -31.83 2.05 -8.81
N GLY A 30 -31.41 2.32 -10.05
CA GLY A 30 -32.01 3.35 -10.90
C GLY A 30 -33.47 3.04 -11.23
N GLN A 31 -33.77 1.79 -11.61
CA GLN A 31 -35.15 1.33 -11.78
C GLN A 31 -35.97 1.49 -10.50
N SER A 32 -35.34 1.32 -9.33
CA SER A 32 -35.97 1.51 -8.01
C SER A 32 -36.16 2.98 -7.61
N GLY A 33 -35.83 3.94 -8.48
CA GLY A 33 -36.05 5.37 -8.29
C GLY A 33 -34.99 6.06 -7.44
N LEU A 34 -33.81 5.47 -7.30
CA LEU A 34 -32.69 6.13 -6.65
C LEU A 34 -31.91 7.02 -7.61
N ASP A 35 -31.25 8.02 -7.04
CA ASP A 35 -30.38 8.95 -7.74
C ASP A 35 -29.07 8.24 -8.15
N THR A 36 -29.06 7.71 -9.36
CA THR A 36 -27.88 7.06 -9.95
C THR A 36 -26.84 8.05 -10.42
N ASP A 37 -27.19 9.30 -10.67
CA ASP A 37 -26.22 10.33 -11.06
C ASP A 37 -25.28 10.62 -9.89
N ARG A 38 -25.84 10.71 -8.67
CA ARG A 38 -25.05 10.79 -7.43
C ARG A 38 -24.13 9.58 -7.23
N LEU A 39 -24.64 8.38 -7.49
CA LEU A 39 -23.87 7.14 -7.33
C LEU A 39 -22.78 7.01 -8.40
N GLY A 40 -23.07 7.43 -9.64
CA GLY A 40 -22.15 7.41 -10.78
C GLY A 40 -21.12 8.53 -10.76
N ALA A 41 -21.33 9.61 -10.00
CA ALA A 41 -20.37 10.72 -9.90
C ALA A 41 -18.97 10.31 -9.43
N VAL A 42 -18.83 9.16 -8.76
CA VAL A 42 -17.54 8.61 -8.32
C VAL A 42 -16.71 7.99 -9.45
N ILE A 43 -17.32 7.68 -10.61
CA ILE A 43 -16.67 6.90 -11.68
C ILE A 43 -15.44 7.62 -12.24
N GLU A 44 -15.56 8.90 -12.59
CA GLU A 44 -14.46 9.68 -13.16
C GLU A 44 -13.25 9.84 -12.20
N PRO A 45 -13.42 10.34 -10.96
CA PRO A 45 -12.27 10.43 -10.04
C PRO A 45 -11.67 9.05 -9.72
N LEU A 46 -12.50 8.02 -9.57
CA LEU A 46 -12.04 6.65 -9.36
C LEU A 46 -11.24 6.12 -10.56
N ARG A 47 -11.63 6.46 -11.79
CA ARG A 47 -10.91 6.08 -13.00
C ARG A 47 -9.47 6.63 -13.01
N ASP A 48 -9.28 7.89 -12.62
CA ASP A 48 -7.94 8.49 -12.47
C ASP A 48 -7.13 7.80 -11.37
N VAL A 49 -7.75 7.57 -10.20
CA VAL A 49 -7.13 6.85 -9.08
C VAL A 49 -6.64 5.46 -9.51
N ILE A 50 -7.49 4.65 -10.16
CA ILE A 50 -7.14 3.30 -10.61
C ILE A 50 -5.98 3.33 -11.61
N LYS A 51 -6.02 4.24 -12.60
CA LYS A 51 -4.93 4.36 -13.59
C LYS A 51 -3.59 4.63 -12.94
N ARG A 52 -3.57 5.55 -11.96
CA ARG A 52 -2.35 5.91 -11.24
C ARG A 52 -1.85 4.78 -10.34
N CYS A 53 -2.75 4.03 -9.71
CA CYS A 53 -2.37 2.83 -8.96
C CYS A 53 -1.63 1.84 -9.87
N HIS A 54 -2.18 1.58 -11.05
CA HIS A 54 -1.54 0.70 -12.02
C HIS A 54 -0.19 1.22 -12.53
N GLU A 55 -0.06 2.53 -12.77
CA GLU A 55 1.20 3.16 -13.18
C GLU A 55 2.27 3.05 -12.08
N ALA A 56 1.86 3.16 -10.81
CA ALA A 56 2.72 3.05 -9.64
C ALA A 56 2.99 1.61 -9.18
N GLY A 57 2.41 0.60 -9.86
CA GLY A 57 2.54 -0.81 -9.49
C GLY A 57 1.76 -1.21 -8.22
N MET A 58 0.85 -0.37 -7.72
CA MET A 58 0.01 -0.72 -6.57
C MET A 58 -1.11 -1.67 -7.02
N PRO A 59 -1.31 -2.82 -6.34
CA PRO A 59 -2.40 -3.74 -6.65
C PRO A 59 -3.77 -3.06 -6.60
N VAL A 60 -4.61 -3.32 -7.62
CA VAL A 60 -6.01 -2.88 -7.67
C VAL A 60 -6.91 -4.11 -7.60
N LEU A 61 -7.58 -4.25 -6.47
CA LEU A 61 -8.51 -5.33 -6.18
C LEU A 61 -9.94 -4.85 -6.37
N TRP A 62 -10.80 -5.74 -6.83
CA TRP A 62 -12.19 -5.42 -7.15
C TRP A 62 -13.11 -6.36 -6.39
N THR A 63 -14.25 -5.84 -5.94
CA THR A 63 -15.35 -6.71 -5.52
C THR A 63 -16.51 -6.59 -6.48
N VAL A 64 -17.17 -7.73 -6.68
CA VAL A 64 -18.41 -7.85 -7.45
C VAL A 64 -19.40 -8.55 -6.54
N GLN A 65 -20.42 -7.83 -6.10
CA GLN A 65 -21.53 -8.42 -5.37
C GLN A 65 -22.39 -9.24 -6.31
N GLU A 66 -22.63 -10.51 -5.94
CA GLU A 66 -23.47 -11.41 -6.71
C GLU A 66 -24.59 -11.99 -5.86
N HIS A 67 -25.79 -11.92 -6.41
CA HIS A 67 -26.96 -12.61 -5.89
C HIS A 67 -27.36 -13.75 -6.81
N PHE A 68 -27.79 -14.87 -6.22
CA PHE A 68 -28.35 -15.97 -6.99
C PHE A 68 -29.87 -15.92 -6.93
N GLU A 69 -30.49 -16.29 -8.05
CA GLU A 69 -31.95 -16.43 -8.15
C GLU A 69 -32.49 -17.38 -7.08
N LYS A 70 -31.74 -18.46 -6.81
CA LYS A 70 -32.05 -19.48 -5.80
C LYS A 70 -31.09 -19.44 -4.61
N ASP A 71 -31.10 -18.37 -3.83
CA ASP A 71 -30.38 -18.27 -2.55
C ASP A 71 -31.18 -18.90 -1.39
N ARG A 72 -30.98 -20.20 -1.15
CA ARG A 72 -31.63 -20.93 -0.04
C ARG A 72 -31.23 -20.44 1.35
N ARG A 73 -30.07 -19.77 1.51
CA ARG A 73 -29.65 -19.22 2.80
C ARG A 73 -30.47 -17.96 3.11
N ARG A 74 -30.64 -17.08 2.13
CA ARG A 74 -31.48 -15.89 2.24
C ARG A 74 -32.95 -16.22 2.38
N SER A 75 -33.45 -17.22 1.64
CA SER A 75 -34.87 -17.62 1.71
C SER A 75 -35.28 -18.22 3.06
N ARG A 76 -34.34 -18.57 3.95
CA ARG A 76 -34.64 -18.97 5.34
C ARG A 76 -35.07 -17.78 6.21
N LYS A 77 -34.75 -16.54 5.83
CA LYS A 77 -35.16 -15.36 6.59
C LYS A 77 -36.68 -15.25 6.59
N ARG A 78 -37.24 -15.09 7.79
CA ARG A 78 -38.68 -14.82 7.98
C ARG A 78 -39.02 -13.33 7.85
N LEU A 79 -38.03 -12.46 7.97
CA LEU A 79 -38.17 -11.01 7.80
C LEU A 79 -37.76 -10.57 6.38
N PRO A 80 -38.39 -9.53 5.82
CA PRO A 80 -38.00 -8.95 4.55
C PRO A 80 -36.52 -8.57 4.53
N SER A 81 -35.85 -8.86 3.42
CA SER A 81 -34.45 -8.51 3.22
C SER A 81 -34.30 -7.10 2.64
N HIS A 82 -33.07 -6.60 2.53
CA HIS A 82 -32.86 -5.31 1.86
C HIS A 82 -33.23 -5.38 0.36
N THR A 83 -33.06 -6.53 -0.31
CA THR A 83 -33.41 -6.67 -1.72
C THR A 83 -34.91 -6.70 -1.97
N SER A 84 -35.74 -7.10 -1.00
CA SER A 84 -37.21 -7.04 -1.13
C SER A 84 -37.77 -5.61 -1.03
N LYS A 85 -36.93 -4.62 -0.72
CA LYS A 85 -37.29 -3.19 -0.70
C LYS A 85 -36.98 -2.48 -2.02
N ARG A 86 -36.56 -3.22 -3.05
CA ARG A 86 -36.20 -2.74 -4.39
C ARG A 86 -37.15 -3.35 -5.42
N LYS A 87 -37.15 -2.82 -6.65
CA LYS A 87 -37.96 -3.37 -7.75
C LYS A 87 -37.48 -4.75 -8.23
N GLY A 88 -36.28 -5.18 -7.83
CA GLY A 88 -35.72 -6.49 -8.14
C GLY A 88 -34.56 -6.85 -7.22
N VAL A 89 -34.01 -8.05 -7.42
CA VAL A 89 -32.77 -8.46 -6.76
C VAL A 89 -31.60 -7.86 -7.54
N SER A 90 -30.96 -6.84 -6.98
CA SER A 90 -29.78 -6.18 -7.56
C SER A 90 -28.66 -7.17 -7.85
N ALA A 91 -27.91 -6.96 -8.92
CA ALA A 91 -26.69 -7.71 -9.21
C ALA A 91 -26.90 -9.25 -9.22
N LEU A 92 -27.94 -9.68 -9.93
CA LEU A 92 -28.21 -11.09 -10.17
C LEU A 92 -27.08 -11.70 -11.01
N ALA A 93 -26.49 -12.80 -10.53
CA ALA A 93 -25.32 -13.41 -11.17
C ALA A 93 -25.60 -13.79 -12.63
N GLY A 94 -24.65 -13.43 -13.51
CA GLY A 94 -24.75 -13.69 -14.94
C GLY A 94 -25.66 -12.72 -15.71
N THR A 95 -26.18 -11.67 -15.07
CA THR A 95 -26.89 -10.59 -15.77
C THR A 95 -26.02 -9.35 -15.90
N TRP A 96 -26.39 -8.46 -16.84
CA TRP A 96 -25.76 -7.16 -17.02
C TRP A 96 -25.73 -6.33 -15.72
N ASP A 97 -26.73 -6.50 -14.86
CA ASP A 97 -26.84 -5.86 -13.55
C ASP A 97 -25.63 -6.18 -12.66
N ALA A 98 -25.08 -7.39 -12.75
CA ALA A 98 -23.91 -7.83 -11.98
C ALA A 98 -22.57 -7.47 -12.64
N GLU A 99 -22.55 -6.94 -13.85
CA GLU A 99 -21.31 -6.55 -14.51
C GLU A 99 -20.79 -5.21 -13.94
N ILE A 100 -19.45 -5.08 -13.88
CA ILE A 100 -18.78 -3.80 -13.65
C ILE A 100 -19.23 -2.82 -14.74
N VAL A 101 -19.36 -1.53 -14.43
CA VAL A 101 -19.73 -0.51 -15.42
C VAL A 101 -18.73 -0.40 -16.57
N ASP A 102 -19.22 -0.14 -17.78
CA ASP A 102 -18.40 -0.16 -19.01
C ASP A 102 -17.22 0.83 -18.96
N GLU A 103 -17.37 1.95 -18.26
CA GLU A 103 -16.38 3.00 -18.07
C GLU A 103 -15.13 2.57 -17.30
N LEU A 104 -15.23 1.46 -16.55
CA LEU A 104 -14.16 0.92 -15.71
C LEU A 104 -13.70 -0.48 -16.13
N LYS A 105 -14.43 -1.17 -17.03
CA LYS A 105 -14.11 -2.55 -17.46
C LYS A 105 -12.70 -2.68 -18.02
N ASP A 106 -12.23 -1.69 -18.79
CA ASP A 106 -10.89 -1.65 -19.38
C ASP A 106 -9.76 -1.58 -18.34
N LEU A 107 -10.08 -1.17 -17.12
CA LEU A 107 -9.12 -1.05 -16.02
C LEU A 107 -9.00 -2.32 -15.19
N VAL A 108 -9.85 -3.33 -15.39
CA VAL A 108 -9.72 -4.62 -14.71
C VAL A 108 -8.62 -5.44 -15.41
N ARG A 109 -7.36 -5.23 -15.03
CA ARG A 109 -6.20 -5.87 -15.67
C ARG A 109 -6.06 -7.36 -15.36
N GLU A 110 -6.41 -7.75 -14.13
CA GLU A 110 -6.20 -9.10 -13.63
C GLU A 110 -7.53 -9.71 -13.14
N PRO A 111 -8.09 -10.70 -13.86
CA PRO A 111 -9.28 -11.40 -13.41
C PRO A 111 -9.12 -12.05 -12.02
N ALA A 112 -7.89 -12.44 -11.69
CA ALA A 112 -7.53 -12.99 -10.39
C ALA A 112 -7.69 -11.98 -9.24
N HIS A 113 -7.73 -10.67 -9.51
CA HIS A 113 -7.96 -9.61 -8.53
C HIS A 113 -9.45 -9.23 -8.38
N VAL A 114 -10.36 -9.97 -9.02
CA VAL A 114 -11.80 -9.79 -8.83
C VAL A 114 -12.32 -10.80 -7.80
N ILE A 115 -12.86 -10.28 -6.69
CA ILE A 115 -13.45 -11.03 -5.59
C ILE A 115 -14.98 -10.98 -5.73
N ARG A 116 -15.58 -12.15 -5.98
CA ARG A 116 -17.03 -12.29 -5.94
C ARG A 116 -17.48 -12.41 -4.48
N LYS A 117 -18.45 -11.60 -4.07
CA LYS A 117 -19.00 -11.62 -2.71
C LYS A 117 -20.52 -11.73 -2.71
N HIS A 118 -21.08 -12.33 -1.67
CA HIS A 118 -22.53 -12.56 -1.59
C HIS A 118 -23.21 -11.75 -0.47
N ARG A 119 -22.43 -11.00 0.30
CA ARG A 119 -22.86 -10.14 1.41
C ARG A 119 -22.18 -8.78 1.30
N PHE A 120 -22.48 -7.88 2.23
CA PHE A 120 -21.98 -6.51 2.17
C PHE A 120 -20.46 -6.45 2.34
N GLY A 121 -19.94 -7.09 3.38
CA GLY A 121 -18.50 -7.12 3.67
C GLY A 121 -17.71 -7.90 2.62
N ALA A 122 -16.60 -7.31 2.18
CA ALA A 122 -15.70 -7.91 1.21
C ALA A 122 -14.89 -9.08 1.78
N PHE A 123 -14.72 -9.17 3.10
CA PHE A 123 -13.99 -10.27 3.74
C PHE A 123 -14.90 -11.46 4.06
N TYR A 124 -16.19 -11.23 4.30
CA TYR A 124 -17.11 -12.28 4.75
C TYR A 124 -17.32 -13.41 3.73
N GLU A 125 -16.82 -14.60 4.08
CA GLU A 125 -16.90 -15.81 3.24
C GLU A 125 -16.33 -15.59 1.82
N THR A 126 -15.24 -14.80 1.68
CA THR A 126 -14.52 -14.58 0.42
C THR A 126 -13.03 -14.96 0.54
N ARG A 127 -12.28 -14.81 -0.56
CA ARG A 127 -10.81 -15.00 -0.61
C ARG A 127 -10.00 -13.72 -0.43
N LEU A 128 -10.62 -12.60 -0.05
CA LEU A 128 -9.95 -11.30 0.01
C LEU A 128 -8.77 -11.32 1.00
N GLU A 129 -8.98 -11.83 2.21
CA GLU A 129 -7.96 -11.87 3.28
C GLU A 129 -6.70 -12.62 2.83
N VAL A 130 -6.86 -13.85 2.35
CA VAL A 130 -5.75 -14.67 1.84
C VAL A 130 -5.03 -13.98 0.67
N MET A 131 -5.76 -13.31 -0.21
CA MET A 131 -5.15 -12.57 -1.32
C MET A 131 -4.31 -11.39 -0.83
N LEU A 132 -4.81 -10.62 0.15
CA LEU A 132 -4.07 -9.51 0.74
C LEU A 132 -2.80 -9.98 1.44
N GLU A 133 -2.86 -11.08 2.19
CA GLU A 133 -1.69 -11.71 2.81
C GLU A 133 -0.66 -12.17 1.76
N GLN A 134 -1.10 -12.80 0.68
CA GLN A 134 -0.23 -13.24 -0.41
C GLN A 134 0.44 -12.08 -1.15
N LEU A 135 -0.21 -10.91 -1.20
CA LEU A 135 0.34 -9.69 -1.78
C LEU A 135 1.17 -8.88 -0.77
N GLY A 136 1.27 -9.30 0.50
CA GLY A 136 1.99 -8.56 1.54
C GLY A 136 1.36 -7.20 1.88
N VAL A 137 0.05 -7.05 1.68
CA VAL A 137 -0.67 -5.80 1.92
C VAL A 137 -0.88 -5.60 3.42
N GLU A 138 -0.58 -4.40 3.90
CA GLU A 138 -0.82 -3.93 5.27
C GLU A 138 -1.76 -2.71 5.29
N ALA A 139 -1.91 -1.99 4.17
CA ALA A 139 -2.76 -0.82 4.04
C ALA A 139 -3.77 -0.91 2.88
N LEU A 140 -5.02 -0.51 3.13
CA LEU A 140 -6.12 -0.54 2.16
C LEU A 140 -6.68 0.84 1.89
N PHE A 141 -6.62 1.25 0.62
CA PHE A 141 -7.35 2.40 0.10
C PHE A 141 -8.70 1.91 -0.44
N ILE A 142 -9.78 2.26 0.24
CA ILE A 142 -11.13 1.77 -0.05
C ILE A 142 -11.92 2.79 -0.87
N THR A 143 -12.59 2.32 -1.92
CA THR A 143 -13.48 3.12 -2.78
C THR A 143 -14.75 2.35 -3.14
N GLY A 144 -15.71 3.04 -3.75
CA GLY A 144 -16.86 2.44 -4.41
C GLY A 144 -18.19 2.57 -3.68
N LEU A 145 -19.07 1.58 -3.85
CA LEU A 145 -20.49 1.69 -3.53
C LEU A 145 -20.99 0.54 -2.64
N THR A 146 -22.00 0.73 -1.80
CA THR A 146 -22.52 2.01 -1.32
C THR A 146 -21.91 2.33 0.04
N ALA A 147 -21.65 3.61 0.31
CA ALA A 147 -20.98 4.13 1.50
C ALA A 147 -21.39 3.42 2.81
N ASN A 148 -22.66 3.54 3.21
CA ASN A 148 -23.17 3.05 4.49
C ASN A 148 -23.56 1.55 4.50
N ALA A 149 -23.15 0.77 3.48
CA ALA A 149 -23.41 -0.67 3.40
C ALA A 149 -22.13 -1.44 3.08
N CYS A 150 -21.87 -1.77 1.81
CA CYS A 150 -20.72 -2.58 1.42
C CYS A 150 -19.38 -1.94 1.81
N VAL A 151 -19.25 -0.63 1.58
CA VAL A 151 -18.02 0.12 1.89
C VAL A 151 -17.79 0.16 3.41
N GLU A 152 -18.76 0.64 4.19
CA GLU A 152 -18.64 0.69 5.66
C GLU A 152 -18.42 -0.70 6.28
N THR A 153 -19.14 -1.72 5.81
CA THR A 153 -18.95 -3.09 6.33
C THR A 153 -17.52 -3.56 6.08
N THR A 154 -16.99 -3.29 4.89
CA THR A 154 -15.61 -3.66 4.53
C THR A 154 -14.58 -2.84 5.29
N ILE A 155 -14.79 -1.54 5.50
CA ILE A 155 -13.94 -0.68 6.34
C ILE A 155 -13.85 -1.25 7.77
N ARG A 156 -14.99 -1.63 8.36
CA ARG A 156 -15.03 -2.25 9.69
C ARG A 156 -14.30 -3.58 9.71
N GLU A 157 -14.52 -4.42 8.71
CA GLU A 157 -13.86 -5.73 8.60
C GLU A 157 -12.34 -5.62 8.43
N ALA A 158 -11.87 -4.63 7.66
CA ALA A 158 -10.45 -4.34 7.47
C ALA A 158 -9.81 -3.82 8.77
N TYR A 159 -10.45 -2.86 9.43
CA TYR A 159 -9.98 -2.31 10.70
C TYR A 159 -9.87 -3.40 11.78
N LEU A 160 -10.85 -4.30 11.87
CA LEU A 160 -10.83 -5.42 12.83
C LEU A 160 -9.78 -6.50 12.52
N ARG A 161 -9.10 -6.41 11.37
CA ARG A 161 -7.98 -7.25 10.97
C ARG A 161 -6.64 -6.52 11.02
N ASP A 162 -6.61 -5.36 11.67
CA ASP A 162 -5.41 -4.53 11.85
C ASP A 162 -4.78 -4.02 10.54
N TYR A 163 -5.58 -3.91 9.46
CA TYR A 163 -5.14 -3.16 8.28
C TYR A 163 -5.19 -1.66 8.56
N ASP A 164 -4.22 -0.90 8.04
CA ASP A 164 -4.33 0.55 7.92
C ASP A 164 -5.41 0.88 6.88
N VAL A 165 -6.51 1.52 7.30
CA VAL A 165 -7.65 1.79 6.41
C VAL A 165 -7.70 3.26 6.01
N VAL A 166 -7.79 3.51 4.71
CA VAL A 166 -7.99 4.84 4.11
C VAL A 166 -9.24 4.83 3.24
N ALA A 167 -10.16 5.77 3.44
CA ALA A 167 -11.33 5.95 2.57
C ALA A 167 -11.11 7.17 1.66
N ILE A 168 -11.15 6.96 0.34
CA ILE A 168 -11.04 8.05 -0.66
C ILE A 168 -12.45 8.60 -0.93
N GLU A 169 -12.80 9.70 -0.27
CA GLU A 169 -14.19 10.11 -0.01
C GLU A 169 -14.98 10.54 -1.25
N ASP A 170 -14.30 11.13 -2.23
CA ASP A 170 -14.87 11.52 -3.52
C ASP A 170 -14.95 10.34 -4.51
N CYS A 171 -14.36 9.20 -4.15
CA CYS A 171 -14.49 7.92 -4.84
C CYS A 171 -15.50 6.98 -4.14
N ILE A 172 -16.27 7.47 -3.17
CA ILE A 172 -17.28 6.71 -2.40
C ILE A 172 -18.61 7.46 -2.42
N SER A 173 -19.70 6.74 -2.68
CA SER A 173 -21.05 7.34 -2.66
C SER A 173 -22.09 6.39 -2.07
N GLY A 174 -23.11 6.97 -1.45
CA GLY A 174 -24.25 6.30 -0.84
C GLY A 174 -25.58 6.74 -1.45
N VAL A 175 -26.60 5.89 -1.27
CA VAL A 175 -27.96 6.12 -1.81
C VAL A 175 -28.70 7.28 -1.14
N ASP A 176 -28.26 7.69 0.05
CA ASP A 176 -28.80 8.82 0.81
C ASP A 176 -27.62 9.63 1.38
N PRO A 177 -27.54 10.94 1.11
CA PRO A 177 -26.44 11.79 1.56
C PRO A 177 -26.32 11.86 3.09
N LYS A 178 -27.43 11.74 3.83
CA LYS A 178 -27.39 11.78 5.30
C LYS A 178 -26.77 10.51 5.87
N TRP A 179 -27.07 9.35 5.26
CA TRP A 179 -26.50 8.08 5.70
C TRP A 179 -25.02 8.00 5.34
N GLU A 180 -24.64 8.51 4.17
CA GLU A 180 -23.25 8.62 3.76
C GLU A 180 -22.44 9.50 4.72
N GLU A 181 -22.93 10.69 5.05
CA GLU A 181 -22.21 11.57 5.99
C GLU A 181 -22.10 10.94 7.38
N SER A 182 -23.20 10.34 7.88
CA SER A 182 -23.18 9.64 9.17
C SER A 182 -22.13 8.52 9.20
N ALA A 183 -21.98 7.77 8.10
CA ALA A 183 -20.96 6.74 7.98
C ALA A 183 -19.55 7.35 7.98
N LYS A 184 -19.33 8.41 7.20
CA LYS A 184 -18.05 9.13 7.13
C LYS A 184 -17.61 9.69 8.49
N GLU A 185 -18.53 10.26 9.26
CA GLU A 185 -18.27 10.70 10.64
C GLU A 185 -17.78 9.55 11.53
N VAL A 186 -18.41 8.38 11.45
CA VAL A 186 -18.00 7.18 12.20
C VAL A 186 -16.62 6.70 11.73
N TRP A 187 -16.35 6.71 10.43
CA TRP A 187 -15.06 6.27 9.90
C TRP A 187 -13.92 7.14 10.43
N ARG A 188 -14.05 8.46 10.32
CA ARG A 188 -13.04 9.44 10.81
C ARG A 188 -12.76 9.29 12.29
N GLN A 189 -13.79 8.96 13.08
CA GLN A 189 -13.66 8.83 14.53
C GLN A 189 -13.02 7.51 14.95
N TYR A 190 -13.28 6.41 14.24
CA TYR A 190 -13.00 5.07 14.77
C TYR A 190 -12.26 4.11 13.85
N LEU A 191 -12.39 4.24 12.52
CA LEU A 191 -12.11 3.12 11.62
C LEU A 191 -11.12 3.42 10.50
N ALA A 192 -11.02 4.67 10.03
CA ALA A 192 -10.21 5.00 8.87
C ALA A 192 -9.74 6.45 8.87
N ILE A 193 -8.61 6.69 8.21
CA ILE A 193 -8.27 8.02 7.73
C ILE A 193 -9.10 8.31 6.48
N THR A 194 -9.63 9.51 6.36
CA THR A 194 -10.32 9.95 5.14
C THR A 194 -9.44 10.93 4.37
N CYS A 195 -9.46 10.82 3.04
CA CYS A 195 -8.81 11.76 2.13
C CYS A 195 -9.63 11.89 0.85
N ASP A 196 -9.35 12.89 0.03
CA ASP A 196 -9.88 12.94 -1.34
C ASP A 196 -8.89 12.32 -2.35
N SER A 197 -9.30 12.23 -3.61
CA SER A 197 -8.45 11.74 -4.70
C SER A 197 -7.24 12.64 -4.97
N VAL A 198 -7.26 13.92 -4.61
CA VAL A 198 -6.12 14.83 -4.76
C VAL A 198 -5.04 14.49 -3.73
N ASP A 199 -5.43 14.31 -2.47
CA ASP A 199 -4.56 13.90 -1.37
C ASP A 199 -3.92 12.53 -1.64
N PHE A 200 -4.72 11.57 -2.14
CA PHE A 200 -4.21 10.26 -2.54
C PHE A 200 -3.14 10.38 -3.64
N ARG A 201 -3.39 11.20 -4.67
CA ARG A 201 -2.42 11.42 -5.76
C ARG A 201 -1.15 12.07 -5.27
N ASN A 202 -1.26 13.09 -4.43
CA ASN A 202 -0.11 13.74 -3.82
C ASN A 202 0.71 12.75 -2.98
N TRP A 203 0.06 11.88 -2.22
CA TRP A 203 0.73 10.81 -1.50
C TRP A 203 1.44 9.86 -2.46
N LEU A 204 0.76 9.36 -3.49
CA LEU A 204 1.31 8.41 -4.45
C LEU A 204 2.50 8.99 -5.22
N GLU A 205 2.43 10.26 -5.60
CA GLU A 205 3.54 10.99 -6.24
C GLU A 205 4.72 11.13 -5.29
N ARG A 206 4.50 11.48 -4.01
CA ARG A 206 5.56 11.51 -2.99
C ARG A 206 6.19 10.14 -2.77
N GLN A 207 5.38 9.08 -2.76
CA GLN A 207 5.89 7.72 -2.64
C GLN A 207 6.78 7.35 -3.82
N GLN A 208 6.54 7.86 -5.03
CA GLN A 208 7.38 7.54 -6.18
C GLN A 208 8.65 8.41 -6.28
N GLN A 209 8.82 9.43 -5.43
CA GLN A 209 10.00 10.28 -5.47
C GLN A 209 11.26 9.56 -4.97
N PRO A 210 12.43 9.86 -5.57
CA PRO A 210 13.69 9.30 -5.10
C PRO A 210 14.04 9.83 -3.71
N ARG A 211 14.08 8.92 -2.73
CA ARG A 211 14.31 9.26 -1.32
C ARG A 211 14.86 8.06 -0.52
N PRO A 212 15.56 8.31 0.60
CA PRO A 212 15.77 7.29 1.62
C PRO A 212 14.45 6.80 2.19
N VAL A 213 14.31 5.48 2.32
CA VAL A 213 13.13 4.82 2.92
C VAL A 213 13.44 4.24 4.31
N GLY A 214 14.72 3.98 4.62
CA GLY A 214 15.13 3.54 5.95
C GLY A 214 16.64 3.52 6.12
N LEU A 215 17.11 3.57 7.37
CA LEU A 215 18.49 3.24 7.72
C LEU A 215 18.60 1.71 7.74
N HIS A 216 19.48 1.15 6.92
CA HIS A 216 19.69 -0.29 6.85
C HIS A 216 20.81 -0.75 7.78
N HIS A 217 21.98 -0.12 7.70
CA HIS A 217 23.11 -0.49 8.54
C HIS A 217 24.07 0.67 8.81
N LEU A 218 24.89 0.53 9.84
CA LEU A 218 25.97 1.43 10.23
C LEU A 218 27.27 0.64 10.31
N LEU A 219 28.31 1.07 9.60
CA LEU A 219 29.65 0.50 9.74
C LEU A 219 30.54 1.41 10.57
N LEU A 220 30.99 0.92 11.72
CA LEU A 220 31.94 1.61 12.59
C LEU A 220 33.37 1.13 12.34
N MET A 221 34.30 2.08 12.39
CA MET A 221 35.73 1.82 12.50
C MET A 221 36.13 1.75 13.97
N VAL A 222 36.78 0.67 14.35
CA VAL A 222 37.24 0.43 15.72
C VAL A 222 38.76 0.28 15.77
N SER A 223 39.37 0.76 16.85
CA SER A 223 40.82 0.69 17.04
C SER A 223 41.32 -0.69 17.44
N ASP A 224 40.43 -1.52 17.98
CA ASP A 224 40.70 -2.89 18.40
C ASP A 224 39.48 -3.74 18.05
N LEU A 225 39.59 -4.49 16.95
CA LEU A 225 38.48 -5.24 16.39
C LEU A 225 38.06 -6.39 17.32
N GLU A 226 39.01 -7.08 17.94
CA GLU A 226 38.73 -8.22 18.83
C GLU A 226 37.99 -7.73 20.08
N ARG A 227 38.48 -6.68 20.74
CA ARG A 227 37.83 -6.10 21.92
C ARG A 227 36.42 -5.60 21.61
N SER A 228 36.22 -4.94 20.47
CA SER A 228 34.90 -4.48 20.06
C SER A 228 33.97 -5.64 19.70
N THR A 229 34.49 -6.71 19.10
CA THR A 229 33.72 -7.93 18.81
C THR A 229 33.19 -8.56 20.08
N ASP A 230 34.04 -8.73 21.10
CA ASP A 230 33.64 -9.30 22.39
C ASP A 230 32.60 -8.43 23.10
N PHE A 231 32.74 -7.10 23.00
CA PHE A 231 31.74 -6.19 23.55
C PHE A 231 30.38 -6.33 22.84
N TYR A 232 30.33 -6.20 21.51
CA TYR A 232 29.06 -6.23 20.79
C TYR A 232 28.40 -7.62 20.80
N LEU A 233 29.15 -8.67 20.47
CA LEU A 233 28.60 -10.03 20.41
C LEU A 233 28.46 -10.65 21.81
N GLY A 234 29.49 -10.53 22.64
CA GLY A 234 29.53 -11.20 23.95
C GLY A 234 28.83 -10.44 25.06
N THR A 235 29.00 -9.12 25.15
CA THR A 235 28.44 -8.30 26.24
C THR A 235 27.04 -7.78 25.91
N LEU A 236 26.84 -7.21 24.72
CA LEU A 236 25.54 -6.69 24.29
C LEU A 236 24.64 -7.75 23.66
N GLY A 237 25.18 -8.91 23.28
CA GLY A 237 24.42 -10.04 22.76
C GLY A 237 23.99 -9.90 21.30
N PHE A 238 24.70 -9.09 20.49
CA PHE A 238 24.42 -8.96 19.07
C PHE A 238 24.67 -10.28 18.34
N THR A 239 23.87 -10.56 17.31
CA THR A 239 23.95 -11.82 16.58
C THR A 239 24.86 -11.66 15.36
N ARG A 240 25.96 -12.42 15.31
CA ARG A 240 26.86 -12.41 14.15
C ARG A 240 26.18 -12.97 12.90
N ARG A 241 26.29 -12.25 11.78
CA ARG A 241 25.90 -12.76 10.46
C ARG A 241 26.94 -13.76 9.96
N ALA A 242 26.49 -14.91 9.47
CA ALA A 242 27.37 -16.04 9.14
C ALA A 242 28.37 -15.72 8.01
N ASP A 243 27.88 -15.15 6.89
CA ASP A 243 28.69 -14.94 5.69
C ASP A 243 28.42 -13.55 5.07
N PRO A 244 28.98 -12.46 5.66
CA PRO A 244 28.93 -11.16 5.00
C PRO A 244 29.87 -11.12 3.79
N ALA A 245 29.49 -10.36 2.75
CA ALA A 245 30.40 -10.03 1.67
C ALA A 245 31.63 -9.29 2.23
N PRO A 246 32.86 -9.60 1.77
CA PRO A 246 34.06 -8.91 2.23
C PRO A 246 34.05 -7.45 1.80
N LEU A 247 34.70 -6.58 2.58
CA LEU A 247 34.88 -5.18 2.18
C LEU A 247 35.78 -5.10 0.92
N PRO A 248 35.48 -4.19 -0.03
CA PRO A 248 36.28 -4.06 -1.26
C PRO A 248 37.77 -3.77 -1.03
N ASP A 249 38.10 -3.12 0.09
CA ASP A 249 39.47 -2.77 0.49
C ASP A 249 40.19 -3.88 1.27
N GLY A 250 39.53 -5.01 1.53
CA GLY A 250 40.09 -6.16 2.23
C GLY A 250 40.24 -6.01 3.75
N ARG A 251 39.74 -4.93 4.37
CA ARG A 251 39.77 -4.80 5.82
C ARG A 251 38.94 -5.90 6.49
N PRO A 252 39.38 -6.40 7.67
CA PRO A 252 38.60 -7.36 8.42
C PRO A 252 37.30 -6.73 8.89
N PHE A 253 36.19 -7.45 8.72
CA PHE A 253 34.85 -6.94 8.91
C PHE A 253 33.99 -7.97 9.63
N ILE A 254 33.14 -7.47 10.54
CA ILE A 254 32.10 -8.25 11.20
C ILE A 254 30.78 -7.53 11.01
N ALA A 255 29.78 -8.27 10.52
CA ALA A 255 28.40 -7.82 10.40
C ALA A 255 27.52 -8.50 11.45
N THR A 256 26.52 -7.77 11.94
CA THR A 256 25.51 -8.29 12.87
C THR A 256 24.12 -8.27 12.22
N MET A 257 23.18 -9.04 12.78
CA MET A 257 21.79 -9.08 12.33
C MET A 257 21.03 -7.80 12.68
N GLU A 258 21.51 -7.06 13.68
CA GLU A 258 20.94 -5.83 14.21
C GLU A 258 21.31 -4.58 13.38
N GLY A 259 22.03 -4.77 12.27
CA GLY A 259 22.41 -3.67 11.37
C GLY A 259 23.68 -2.92 11.79
N LEU A 260 24.43 -3.41 12.79
CA LEU A 260 25.75 -2.88 13.13
C LEU A 260 26.85 -3.68 12.45
N GLY A 261 27.73 -2.99 11.75
CA GLY A 261 29.00 -3.51 11.27
C GLY A 261 30.17 -2.90 12.03
N ILE A 262 31.24 -3.66 12.23
CA ILE A 262 32.52 -3.15 12.74
C ILE A 262 33.67 -3.59 11.83
N THR A 263 34.58 -2.68 11.56
CA THR A 263 35.80 -2.91 10.77
C THR A 263 37.01 -2.27 11.45
N ALA A 264 38.21 -2.71 11.09
CA ALA A 264 39.42 -2.10 11.61
C ALA A 264 39.56 -0.64 11.12
N GLY A 265 39.73 0.29 12.05
CA GLY A 265 40.15 1.66 11.76
C GLY A 265 41.66 1.75 11.54
N GLY A 266 42.11 2.71 10.72
CA GLY A 266 43.53 3.02 10.58
C GLY A 266 44.10 3.66 11.87
N PRO A 267 45.37 3.40 12.26
CA PRO A 267 46.01 4.10 13.36
C PRO A 267 46.07 5.62 13.10
N GLY A 268 45.44 6.41 13.97
CA GLY A 268 45.40 7.88 13.85
C GLY A 268 44.25 8.45 13.02
N ASP A 269 43.33 7.61 12.54
CA ASP A 269 42.14 8.07 11.84
C ASP A 269 41.11 8.61 12.84
N LEU A 270 40.64 9.85 12.65
CA LEU A 270 39.68 10.51 13.54
C LEU A 270 38.23 10.08 13.27
N ARG A 271 37.97 9.41 12.14
CA ARG A 271 36.63 8.93 11.78
C ARG A 271 36.32 7.61 12.46
N GLN A 272 35.23 7.58 13.23
CA GLN A 272 34.68 6.36 13.82
C GLN A 272 33.61 5.70 12.96
N VAL A 273 33.03 6.43 12.00
CA VAL A 273 32.05 5.90 11.07
C VAL A 273 32.74 5.68 9.73
N ASP A 274 32.70 4.45 9.23
CA ASP A 274 33.10 4.15 7.85
C ASP A 274 32.03 4.69 6.90
N HIS A 275 30.80 4.18 7.03
CA HIS A 275 29.63 4.70 6.33
C HIS A 275 28.32 4.38 7.06
N LEU A 276 27.29 5.16 6.71
CA LEU A 276 25.88 4.91 7.02
C LEU A 276 25.17 4.43 5.76
N ALA A 277 24.47 3.32 5.82
CA ALA A 277 23.76 2.78 4.68
C ALA A 277 22.26 2.99 4.79
N PHE A 278 21.68 3.61 3.76
CA PHE A 278 20.25 3.80 3.61
C PHE A 278 19.73 2.99 2.44
N GLU A 279 18.65 2.26 2.68
CA GLU A 279 17.82 1.79 1.58
C GLU A 279 17.11 3.01 0.98
N VAL A 280 17.13 3.10 -0.34
CA VAL A 280 16.52 4.21 -1.07
C VAL A 280 15.58 3.70 -2.14
N ARG A 281 14.58 4.52 -2.46
CA ARG A 281 13.72 4.35 -3.63
C ARG A 281 14.33 5.10 -4.81
N ASN A 282 14.43 4.44 -5.96
CA ASN A 282 14.98 4.92 -7.21
C ASN A 282 16.39 5.53 -7.04
N VAL A 283 17.37 4.66 -6.79
CA VAL A 283 18.76 5.09 -6.54
C VAL A 283 19.37 5.81 -7.77
N GLU A 284 18.94 5.44 -8.98
CA GLU A 284 19.36 6.08 -10.24
C GLU A 284 18.95 7.56 -10.30
N ALA A 285 17.69 7.87 -10.04
CA ALA A 285 17.23 9.25 -10.05
C ALA A 285 17.85 10.07 -8.90
N LEU A 286 18.10 9.42 -7.75
CA LEU A 286 18.80 10.06 -6.63
C LEU A 286 20.26 10.37 -6.98
N TYR A 287 20.95 9.45 -7.64
CA TYR A 287 22.30 9.63 -8.16
C TYR A 287 22.38 10.82 -9.12
N GLU A 288 21.51 10.89 -10.12
CA GLU A 288 21.45 12.00 -11.08
C GLU A 288 21.18 13.35 -10.40
N LYS A 289 20.29 13.36 -9.39
CA LYS A 289 20.01 14.55 -8.57
C LYS A 289 21.23 15.00 -7.77
N LEU A 290 21.96 14.07 -7.16
CA LEU A 290 23.18 14.33 -6.39
C LEU A 290 24.32 14.81 -7.30
N LYS A 291 24.49 14.19 -8.48
CA LYS A 291 25.46 14.58 -9.51
C LYS A 291 25.23 16.01 -9.99
N LYS A 292 23.98 16.38 -10.29
CA LYS A 292 23.59 17.76 -10.65
C LYS A 292 23.87 18.80 -9.56
N LYS A 293 23.86 18.37 -8.29
CA LYS A 293 24.19 19.22 -7.14
C LYS A 293 25.68 19.25 -6.81
N GLY A 294 26.53 18.56 -7.56
CA GLY A 294 27.98 18.53 -7.34
C GLY A 294 28.41 17.70 -6.12
N ALA A 295 27.62 16.68 -5.74
CA ALA A 295 28.00 15.77 -4.68
C ALA A 295 29.26 14.96 -5.04
N ALA A 296 30.06 14.60 -4.04
CA ALA A 296 31.27 13.80 -4.21
C ALA A 296 30.98 12.31 -4.00
N PHE A 297 31.49 11.46 -4.89
CA PHE A 297 31.27 10.01 -4.86
C PHE A 297 32.60 9.26 -4.65
N PRO A 298 33.00 8.98 -3.39
CA PRO A 298 34.34 8.49 -3.06
C PRO A 298 34.65 7.09 -3.60
N ARG A 299 33.63 6.26 -3.83
CA ARG A 299 33.78 4.89 -4.35
C ARG A 299 33.39 4.73 -5.83
N GLY A 300 33.28 5.84 -6.57
CA GLY A 300 32.97 5.85 -8.00
C GLY A 300 31.50 6.14 -8.33
N GLU A 301 31.13 5.97 -9.60
CA GLU A 301 29.75 6.19 -10.07
C GLU A 301 28.80 5.07 -9.61
N LEU A 302 27.51 5.24 -9.90
CA LEU A 302 26.49 4.22 -9.64
C LEU A 302 26.90 2.87 -10.23
N GLY A 303 26.85 1.83 -9.40
CA GLY A 303 27.26 0.49 -9.79
C GLY A 303 26.60 -0.61 -8.96
N PRO A 304 26.98 -1.88 -9.21
CA PRO A 304 26.53 -3.00 -8.39
C PRO A 304 27.15 -2.94 -6.99
N GLY A 305 26.35 -3.26 -5.98
CA GLY A 305 26.73 -3.40 -4.58
C GLY A 305 26.15 -4.68 -3.96
N PRO A 306 26.43 -4.95 -2.67
CA PRO A 306 26.05 -6.20 -2.01
C PRO A 306 24.53 -6.45 -1.92
N TYR A 307 23.73 -5.39 -2.03
CA TYR A 307 22.28 -5.41 -1.86
C TYR A 307 21.52 -4.98 -3.12
N GLY A 308 22.19 -4.87 -4.28
CA GLY A 308 21.57 -4.36 -5.51
C GLY A 308 22.40 -3.23 -6.12
N LYS A 309 21.76 -2.17 -6.62
CA LYS A 309 22.48 -0.99 -7.12
C LYS A 309 22.84 -0.09 -5.95
N ALA A 310 24.07 0.42 -5.91
CA ALA A 310 24.55 1.27 -4.82
C ALA A 310 25.37 2.46 -5.32
N ILE A 311 25.30 3.57 -4.58
CA ILE A 311 26.21 4.72 -4.67
C ILE A 311 26.76 5.01 -3.29
N TYR A 312 27.99 5.50 -3.23
CA TYR A 312 28.60 6.03 -2.02
C TYR A 312 28.79 7.51 -2.23
N VAL A 313 28.20 8.33 -1.37
CA VAL A 313 28.20 9.80 -1.49
C VAL A 313 28.65 10.44 -0.19
N LEU A 314 29.41 11.53 -0.25
CA LEU A 314 29.74 12.32 0.93
C LEU A 314 28.63 13.31 1.26
N ASP A 315 28.27 13.39 2.53
CA ASP A 315 27.51 14.50 3.07
C ASP A 315 28.37 15.78 3.17
N PRO A 316 27.80 16.95 3.55
CA PRO A 316 28.55 18.20 3.65
C PRO A 316 29.73 18.18 4.63
N ASP A 317 29.70 17.31 5.63
CA ASP A 317 30.76 17.16 6.65
C ASP A 317 31.76 16.04 6.32
N GLY A 318 31.56 15.39 5.16
CA GLY A 318 32.43 14.33 4.65
C GLY A 318 32.18 12.96 5.26
N ASN A 319 31.02 12.74 5.90
CA ASN A 319 30.57 11.39 6.25
C ASN A 319 30.14 10.65 4.99
N GLU A 320 30.52 9.39 4.88
CA GLU A 320 30.13 8.57 3.74
C GLU A 320 28.75 7.95 3.97
N LEU A 321 27.87 8.13 2.98
CA LEU A 321 26.55 7.53 2.94
C LEU A 321 26.52 6.51 1.80
N GLU A 322 26.23 5.25 2.10
CA GLU A 322 25.83 4.26 1.11
C GLU A 322 24.33 4.41 0.86
N LEU A 323 23.93 4.63 -0.38
CA LEU A 323 22.54 4.65 -0.80
C LEU A 323 22.35 3.51 -1.78
N PHE A 324 21.49 2.54 -1.44
CA PHE A 324 21.28 1.37 -2.28
C PHE A 324 19.80 1.04 -2.46
N GLU A 325 19.50 0.35 -3.55
CA GLU A 325 18.16 -0.14 -3.90
C GLU A 325 18.25 -1.62 -4.26
N THR A 326 17.31 -2.40 -3.69
CA THR A 326 17.19 -3.86 -3.85
C THR A 326 16.54 -4.28 -5.15
#